data_AF-A0A820FGP0-F1
#
_entry.id   AF-A0A820FGP0-F1
#
_cell.length_a   1.000
_cell.length_b   1.000
_cell.length_c   1.000
_cell.angle_alpha   90.00
_cell.angle_beta   90.00
_cell.angle_gamma   90.00
#
_symmetry.space_group_name_H-M   'P 1'
#
loop_
_entity.id
_entity.type
_entity.pdbx_description
1 polymer ?
#
loop_
_entity_poly.entity_id
_entity_poly.type
_entity_poly.pdbx_seq_one_letter_code
_entity_poly.pdbx_strand_id
1 'polypeptide(L)'
;MAMANNKTLCFTRNKEKITYLCDGCSKKFCLIHLTEHQENLNKELKCLINDCDEFKDKLNKLKQNRQYPQNQTLIKQINEWEKNSIEKIKEKAEDCRKIVIESSETFLINIEMIFIDLTEQIKQIQKENEYNKINLNYLKDQLIQIKQKLNSSSNISVQEDSQSFINDISIISSESKFSTNLFSVFISAKMFINLILNF
;
A
#
# COMPACT_ATOMS: atom_id res chain seq x y z
N MET A 1 49.75 45.21 -48.07
CA MET A 1 49.00 44.11 -48.71
C MET A 1 49.89 42.87 -48.72
N ALA A 2 49.56 41.87 -47.92
CA ALA A 2 50.15 40.53 -47.96
C ALA A 2 48.98 39.55 -47.82
N MET A 3 48.75 38.71 -48.83
CA MET A 3 47.69 37.70 -48.78
C MET A 3 48.11 36.60 -47.79
N ALA A 4 47.58 36.64 -46.58
CA ALA A 4 47.75 35.55 -45.62
C ALA A 4 47.11 34.28 -46.19
N ASN A 5 47.91 33.23 -46.39
CA ASN A 5 47.45 31.90 -46.79
C ASN A 5 46.61 31.32 -45.63
N ASN A 6 45.32 31.64 -45.57
CA ASN A 6 44.35 31.14 -44.58
C ASN A 6 43.92 29.70 -44.88
N LYS A 7 44.85 28.84 -45.30
CA LYS A 7 44.60 27.42 -45.57
C LYS A 7 45.10 26.62 -44.37
N THR A 8 44.17 25.98 -43.66
CA THR A 8 44.46 25.07 -42.54
C THR A 8 43.85 23.70 -42.80
N LEU A 9 44.30 22.68 -42.06
CA LEU A 9 43.84 21.30 -42.27
C LEU A 9 42.41 21.12 -41.77
N CYS A 10 41.54 20.62 -42.64
CA CYS A 10 40.19 20.21 -42.27
C CYS A 10 40.23 18.90 -41.47
N PHE A 11 39.61 18.87 -40.28
CA PHE A 11 39.55 17.70 -39.38
C PHE A 11 39.09 16.41 -40.09
N THR A 12 38.10 16.50 -40.97
CA THR A 12 37.54 15.31 -41.65
C THR A 12 38.34 14.78 -42.85
N ARG A 13 39.02 15.65 -43.63
CA ARG A 13 39.71 15.25 -44.88
C ARG A 13 41.23 15.48 -44.87
N ASN A 14 41.78 16.10 -43.83
CA ASN A 14 43.20 16.42 -43.65
C ASN A 14 43.86 17.07 -44.89
N LYS A 15 43.13 17.97 -45.56
CA LYS A 15 43.61 18.76 -46.71
C LYS A 15 43.59 20.23 -46.36
N GLU A 16 44.61 20.97 -46.83
CA GLU A 16 44.72 22.41 -46.65
C GLU A 16 43.64 23.14 -47.46
N LYS A 17 42.68 23.72 -46.74
CA LYS A 17 41.59 24.53 -47.30
C LYS A 17 41.29 25.70 -46.37
N ILE A 18 40.47 26.64 -46.82
CA ILE A 18 39.84 27.58 -45.89
C ILE A 18 38.96 26.78 -44.93
N THR A 19 39.26 26.88 -43.64
CA THR A 19 38.52 26.18 -42.58
C THR A 19 37.95 27.15 -41.56
N TYR A 20 36.83 26.75 -40.98
CA TYR A 20 36.11 27.45 -39.93
C TYR A 20 36.22 26.63 -38.64
N LEU A 21 36.38 27.31 -37.50
CA LEU A 21 36.43 26.67 -36.18
C LEU A 21 35.00 26.47 -35.66
N CYS A 22 34.68 25.27 -35.18
CA CYS A 22 33.52 25.03 -34.34
C CYS A 22 33.96 25.16 -32.88
N ASP A 23 33.53 26.21 -32.19
CA ASP A 23 33.96 26.49 -30.80
C ASP A 23 33.47 25.41 -29.83
N GLY A 24 32.25 24.89 -30.05
CA GLY A 24 31.68 23.82 -29.22
C GLY A 24 32.42 22.48 -29.33
N CYS A 25 33.11 22.22 -30.44
CA CYS A 25 33.89 21.00 -30.63
C CYS A 25 35.41 21.24 -30.64
N SER A 26 35.85 22.50 -30.61
CA SER A 26 37.24 22.92 -30.79
C SER A 26 37.93 22.32 -32.04
N LYS A 27 37.16 22.07 -33.11
CA LYS A 27 37.63 21.41 -34.35
C LYS A 27 37.46 22.34 -35.56
N LYS A 28 38.43 22.29 -36.50
CA LYS A 28 38.41 23.09 -37.74
C LYS A 28 37.89 22.27 -38.92
N PHE A 29 36.89 22.79 -39.62
CA PHE A 29 36.25 22.11 -40.76
C PHE A 29 36.29 23.01 -42.00
N CYS A 30 36.45 22.47 -43.20
CA CYS A 30 36.11 23.23 -44.40
C CYS A 30 34.60 23.37 -44.52
N LEU A 31 34.11 24.37 -45.26
CA LEU A 31 32.67 24.72 -45.34
C LEU A 31 31.75 23.50 -45.49
N ILE A 32 32.06 22.59 -46.41
CA ILE A 32 31.26 21.38 -46.67
C ILE A 32 31.15 20.49 -45.41
N HIS A 33 32.27 20.17 -44.74
CA HIS A 33 32.24 19.32 -43.54
C HIS A 33 31.70 20.06 -42.32
N LEU A 34 31.75 21.39 -42.29
CA LEU A 34 31.08 22.17 -41.26
C LEU A 34 29.55 22.01 -41.40
N THR A 35 29.04 22.10 -42.63
CA THR A 35 27.62 21.86 -42.91
C THR A 35 27.21 20.43 -42.59
N GLU A 36 27.99 19.43 -43.01
CA GLU A 36 27.74 18.02 -42.64
C GLU A 36 27.76 17.79 -41.12
N HIS A 37 28.69 18.44 -40.41
CA HIS A 37 28.76 18.38 -38.94
C HIS A 37 27.50 18.99 -38.29
N GLN A 38 27.05 20.15 -38.75
CA GLN A 38 25.82 20.79 -38.27
C GLN A 38 24.57 19.94 -38.57
N GLU A 39 24.52 19.31 -39.74
CA GLU A 39 23.45 18.38 -40.09
C GLU A 39 23.41 17.17 -39.17
N ASN A 40 24.58 16.62 -38.80
CA ASN A 40 24.66 15.51 -37.85
C ASN A 40 24.22 15.93 -36.45
N LEU A 41 24.64 17.10 -35.96
CA LEU A 41 24.16 17.63 -34.68
C LEU A 41 22.63 17.86 -34.68
N ASN A 42 22.07 18.32 -35.79
CA ASN A 42 20.62 18.48 -35.94
C ASN A 42 19.89 17.13 -35.92
N LYS A 43 20.47 16.07 -36.51
CA LYS A 43 19.94 14.71 -36.41
C LYS A 43 19.95 14.23 -34.95
N GLU A 44 21.05 14.41 -34.23
CA GLU A 44 21.15 14.05 -32.81
C GLU A 44 20.11 14.79 -31.96
N LEU A 45 19.93 16.09 -32.19
CA LEU A 45 18.91 16.88 -31.49
C LEU A 45 17.49 16.38 -31.78
N LYS A 46 17.18 16.04 -33.04
CA LYS A 46 15.88 15.47 -33.40
C LYS A 46 15.64 14.12 -32.71
N CYS A 47 16.67 13.28 -32.57
CA CYS A 47 16.57 12.05 -31.79
C CYS A 47 16.24 12.34 -30.31
N LEU A 48 16.92 13.30 -29.68
CA LEU A 48 16.64 13.69 -28.28
C LEU A 48 15.22 14.24 -28.10
N ILE A 49 14.72 15.02 -29.06
CA ILE A 49 13.34 15.53 -29.04
C ILE A 49 12.35 14.36 -29.10
N ASN A 50 12.57 13.40 -30.01
CA ASN A 50 11.71 12.22 -30.12
C ASN A 50 11.71 11.38 -28.83
N ASP A 51 12.88 11.18 -28.20
CA ASP A 51 12.99 10.45 -26.93
C ASP A 51 12.20 11.16 -25.81
N CYS A 52 12.27 12.49 -25.78
CA CYS A 52 11.53 13.33 -24.82
C CYS A 52 10.02 13.23 -25.03
N ASP A 53 9.56 13.25 -26.29
CA ASP A 53 8.14 13.08 -26.63
C ASP A 53 7.65 11.67 -26.27
N GLU A 54 8.43 10.62 -26.56
CA GLU A 54 8.10 9.25 -26.18
C GLU A 54 8.01 9.10 -24.65
N PHE A 55 8.96 9.69 -23.92
CA PHE A 55 8.95 9.67 -22.45
C PHE A 55 7.72 10.39 -21.89
N LYS A 56 7.39 11.57 -22.43
CA LYS A 56 6.20 12.33 -22.04
C LYS A 56 4.91 11.54 -22.29
N ASP A 57 4.82 10.85 -23.42
CA ASP A 57 3.69 9.98 -23.74
C ASP A 57 3.57 8.79 -22.79
N LYS A 58 4.70 8.14 -22.46
CA LYS A 58 4.72 7.08 -21.43
C LYS A 58 4.22 7.61 -20.09
N LEU A 59 4.71 8.78 -19.66
CA LEU A 59 4.31 9.40 -18.40
C LEU A 59 2.82 9.76 -18.38
N ASN A 60 2.29 10.29 -19.49
CA ASN A 60 0.86 10.57 -19.63
C ASN A 60 0.00 9.31 -19.58
N LYS A 61 0.43 8.23 -20.27
CA LYS A 61 -0.25 6.92 -20.20
C LYS A 61 -0.29 6.37 -18.78
N LEU A 62 0.80 6.48 -18.02
CA LEU A 62 0.84 6.06 -16.61
C LEU A 62 -0.10 6.89 -15.73
N LYS A 63 -0.15 8.22 -15.93
CA LYS A 63 -1.08 9.10 -15.20
C LYS A 63 -2.55 8.81 -15.50
N GLN A 64 -2.87 8.50 -16.76
CA GLN A 64 -4.24 8.18 -17.18
C GLN A 64 -4.66 6.76 -16.79
N ASN A 65 -3.69 5.87 -16.54
CA ASN A 65 -3.96 4.53 -16.08
C ASN A 65 -4.43 4.54 -14.62
N ARG A 66 -5.75 4.49 -14.42
CA ARG A 66 -6.40 4.42 -13.10
C ARG A 66 -5.97 3.21 -12.26
N GLN A 67 -5.45 2.15 -12.89
CA GLN A 67 -4.95 0.96 -12.19
C GLN A 67 -3.47 1.09 -11.80
N TYR A 68 -2.74 2.09 -12.28
CA TYR A 68 -1.32 2.24 -11.95
C TYR A 68 -1.05 2.30 -10.44
N PRO A 69 -1.81 3.08 -9.63
CA PRO A 69 -1.64 3.06 -8.17
C PRO A 69 -2.00 1.70 -7.55
N GLN A 70 -3.11 1.10 -8.00
CA GLN A 70 -3.63 -0.16 -7.44
C GLN A 70 -2.73 -1.37 -7.74
N ASN A 71 -1.98 -1.32 -8.85
CA ASN A 71 -1.03 -2.36 -9.24
C ASN A 71 0.32 -2.22 -8.55
N GLN A 72 0.55 -1.15 -7.77
CA GLN A 72 1.77 -1.00 -7.00
C GLN A 72 1.86 -2.09 -5.93
N THR A 73 3.05 -2.66 -5.79
CA THR A 73 3.35 -3.70 -4.78
C THR A 73 2.92 -3.28 -3.37
N LEU A 74 3.06 -2.00 -3.02
CA LEU A 74 2.67 -1.47 -1.72
C LEU A 74 1.15 -1.56 -1.47
N ILE A 75 0.32 -1.26 -2.48
CA ILE A 75 -1.15 -1.41 -2.35
C ILE A 75 -1.53 -2.89 -2.16
N LYS A 76 -0.86 -3.80 -2.88
CA LYS A 76 -1.08 -5.24 -2.69
C LYS A 76 -0.73 -5.69 -1.27
N GLN A 77 0.36 -5.18 -0.70
CA GLN A 77 0.76 -5.47 0.69
C GLN A 77 -0.26 -4.93 1.70
N ILE A 78 -0.80 -3.72 1.48
CA ILE A 78 -1.87 -3.17 2.32
C ILE A 78 -3.12 -4.05 2.26
N ASN A 79 -3.56 -4.43 1.05
CA ASN A 79 -4.73 -5.28 0.86
C ASN A 79 -4.55 -6.67 1.50
N GLU A 80 -3.36 -7.24 1.40
CA GLU A 80 -3.04 -8.53 2.01
C GLU A 80 -3.05 -8.43 3.55
N TRP A 81 -2.45 -7.37 4.10
CA TRP A 81 -2.51 -7.11 5.54
C TRP A 81 -3.95 -6.91 6.02
N GLU A 82 -4.77 -6.14 5.30
CA GLU A 82 -6.18 -5.92 5.61
C GLU A 82 -6.95 -7.24 5.64
N LYS A 83 -6.83 -8.04 4.57
CA LYS A 83 -7.49 -9.33 4.45
C LYS A 83 -7.12 -10.25 5.61
N ASN A 84 -5.82 -10.42 5.86
CA ASN A 84 -5.32 -11.31 6.90
C ASN A 84 -5.76 -10.84 8.31
N SER A 85 -5.83 -9.53 8.53
CA SER A 85 -6.27 -8.97 9.81
C SER A 85 -7.75 -9.22 10.06
N ILE A 86 -8.61 -9.03 9.05
CA ILE A 86 -10.04 -9.34 9.13
C ILE A 86 -10.26 -10.83 9.40
N GLU A 87 -9.50 -11.70 8.73
CA GLU A 87 -9.60 -13.15 8.92
C GLU A 87 -9.29 -13.56 10.37
N LYS A 88 -8.20 -13.05 10.94
CA LYS A 88 -7.86 -13.28 12.35
C LYS A 88 -8.95 -12.82 13.33
N ILE A 89 -9.53 -11.64 13.07
CA ILE A 89 -10.63 -11.12 13.91
C ILE A 89 -11.85 -12.05 13.84
N LYS A 90 -12.20 -12.52 12.64
CA LYS A 90 -13.32 -13.44 12.45
C LYS A 90 -13.09 -14.77 13.14
N GLU A 91 -11.91 -15.37 12.98
CA GLU A 91 -11.55 -16.62 13.65
C GLU A 91 -11.67 -16.49 15.16
N LYS A 92 -11.06 -15.44 15.74
CA LYS A 92 -11.11 -15.21 17.18
C LYS A 92 -12.53 -14.98 17.69
N ALA A 93 -13.34 -14.21 16.96
CA ALA A 93 -14.73 -14.00 17.31
C ALA A 93 -15.53 -15.31 17.29
N GLU A 94 -15.27 -16.19 16.32
CA GLU A 94 -15.95 -17.47 16.20
C GLU A 94 -15.56 -18.44 17.32
N ASP A 95 -14.30 -18.48 17.70
CA ASP A 95 -13.84 -19.27 18.84
C ASP A 95 -14.49 -18.78 20.15
N CYS A 96 -14.55 -17.47 20.36
CA CYS A 96 -15.24 -16.90 21.52
C CYS A 96 -16.74 -17.23 21.52
N ARG A 97 -17.41 -17.17 20.36
CA ARG A 97 -18.84 -17.56 20.24
C ARG A 97 -19.06 -19.02 20.60
N LYS A 98 -18.20 -19.94 20.11
CA LYS A 98 -18.27 -21.37 20.43
C LYS A 98 -18.18 -21.60 21.94
N ILE A 99 -17.20 -20.98 22.61
CA ILE A 99 -17.02 -21.10 24.06
C ILE A 99 -18.28 -20.65 24.82
N VAL A 100 -18.89 -19.54 24.41
CA VAL A 100 -20.13 -19.03 25.05
C VAL A 100 -21.29 -20.00 24.84
N ILE A 101 -21.46 -20.54 23.64
CA ILE A 101 -22.51 -21.51 23.31
C ILE A 101 -22.32 -22.79 24.12
N GLU A 102 -21.13 -23.41 24.06
CA GLU A 102 -20.81 -24.65 24.76
C GLU A 102 -21.00 -24.54 26.28
N SER A 103 -20.59 -23.41 26.87
CA SER A 103 -20.83 -23.18 28.28
C SER A 103 -22.30 -22.95 28.60
N SER A 104 -23.06 -22.31 27.72
CA SER A 104 -24.51 -22.15 27.90
C SER A 104 -25.23 -23.48 27.84
N GLU A 105 -24.85 -24.35 26.90
CA GLU A 105 -25.36 -25.73 26.80
C GLU A 105 -25.02 -26.54 28.06
N THR A 106 -23.76 -26.50 28.49
CA THR A 106 -23.30 -27.17 29.71
C THR A 106 -24.07 -26.68 30.94
N PHE A 107 -24.32 -25.36 31.03
CA PHE A 107 -25.10 -24.77 32.10
C PHE A 107 -26.54 -25.31 32.10
N LEU A 108 -27.20 -25.39 30.94
CA LEU A 108 -28.56 -25.93 30.81
C LEU A 108 -28.63 -27.41 31.20
N ILE A 109 -27.67 -28.23 30.75
CA ILE A 109 -27.57 -29.65 31.12
C ILE A 109 -27.46 -29.81 32.64
N ASN A 110 -26.62 -28.99 33.29
CA ASN A 110 -26.47 -29.02 34.75
C ASN A 110 -27.78 -28.65 35.46
N ILE A 111 -28.52 -27.66 34.96
CA ILE A 111 -29.83 -27.30 35.52
C ILE A 111 -30.84 -28.43 35.34
N GLU A 112 -30.86 -29.06 34.17
CA GLU A 112 -31.72 -30.21 33.89
C GLU A 112 -31.44 -31.38 34.85
N MET A 113 -30.17 -31.70 35.08
CA MET A 113 -29.79 -32.75 36.04
C MET A 113 -30.28 -32.45 37.47
N ILE A 114 -30.11 -31.22 37.94
CA ILE A 114 -30.60 -30.80 39.26
C ILE A 114 -32.13 -30.90 39.33
N PHE A 115 -32.82 -30.56 38.24
CA PHE A 115 -34.28 -30.62 38.17
C PHE A 115 -34.80 -32.06 38.15
N ILE A 116 -34.12 -32.97 37.44
CA ILE A 116 -34.44 -34.41 37.44
C ILE A 116 -34.30 -34.98 38.85
N ASP A 117 -33.19 -34.71 39.52
CA ASP A 117 -32.94 -35.17 40.90
C ASP A 117 -34.02 -34.66 41.87
N LEU A 118 -34.38 -33.37 41.80
CA LEU A 118 -35.49 -32.82 42.59
C LEU A 118 -36.81 -33.55 42.32
N THR A 119 -37.09 -33.85 41.04
CA THR A 119 -38.31 -34.55 40.64
C THR A 119 -38.35 -35.99 41.16
N GLU A 120 -37.21 -36.68 41.16
CA GLU A 120 -37.08 -38.02 41.74
C GLU A 120 -37.29 -38.00 43.26
N GLN A 121 -36.69 -37.04 43.97
CA GLN A 121 -36.91 -36.85 45.40
C GLN A 121 -38.40 -36.63 45.73
N ILE A 122 -39.10 -35.80 44.94
CA ILE A 122 -40.55 -35.57 45.10
C ILE A 122 -41.33 -36.88 44.92
N LYS A 123 -41.04 -37.64 43.86
CA LYS A 123 -41.71 -38.92 43.59
C LYS A 123 -41.47 -39.94 44.70
N GLN A 124 -40.26 -39.98 45.25
CA GLN A 124 -39.91 -40.89 46.33
C GLN A 124 -40.69 -40.57 47.61
N ILE A 125 -40.68 -39.30 48.04
CA ILE A 125 -41.46 -38.82 49.20
C ILE A 125 -42.94 -39.12 49.04
N GLN A 126 -43.49 -38.95 47.82
CA GLN A 126 -44.88 -39.28 47.52
C GLN A 126 -45.15 -40.79 47.66
N LYS A 127 -44.26 -41.63 47.14
CA LYS A 127 -44.39 -43.09 47.18
C LYS A 127 -44.32 -43.64 48.61
N GLU A 128 -43.43 -43.08 49.42
CA GLU A 128 -43.22 -43.49 50.81
C GLU A 128 -44.26 -42.86 51.76
N ASN A 129 -45.07 -41.91 51.28
CA ASN A 129 -45.96 -41.07 52.10
C ASN A 129 -45.23 -40.32 53.23
N GLU A 130 -43.93 -40.04 53.08
CA GLU A 130 -43.08 -39.38 54.07
C GLU A 130 -43.02 -37.86 53.89
N TYR A 131 -44.17 -37.23 53.63
CA TYR A 131 -44.24 -35.78 53.51
C TYR A 131 -44.54 -35.13 54.86
N ASN A 132 -43.73 -34.13 55.20
CA ASN A 132 -43.97 -33.25 56.33
C ASN A 132 -43.66 -31.80 55.93
N LYS A 133 -43.92 -30.84 56.83
CA LYS A 133 -43.72 -29.43 56.52
C LYS A 133 -42.26 -29.08 56.20
N ILE A 134 -41.31 -29.76 56.83
CA ILE A 134 -39.86 -29.55 56.62
C ILE A 134 -39.50 -29.99 55.20
N ASN A 135 -39.89 -31.20 54.80
CA ASN A 135 -39.64 -31.75 53.46
C ASN A 135 -40.26 -30.87 52.38
N LEU A 136 -41.50 -30.40 52.58
CA LEU A 136 -42.18 -29.51 51.63
C LEU A 136 -41.51 -28.14 51.50
N ASN A 137 -40.99 -27.57 52.60
CA ASN A 137 -40.28 -26.30 52.55
C ASN A 137 -38.93 -26.46 51.84
N TYR A 138 -38.18 -27.52 52.13
CA TYR A 138 -36.91 -27.83 51.47
C TYR A 138 -37.07 -27.98 49.94
N LEU A 139 -38.06 -28.74 49.48
CA LEU A 139 -38.35 -28.91 48.05
C LEU A 139 -38.72 -27.58 47.37
N LYS A 140 -39.46 -26.70 48.07
CA LYS A 140 -39.79 -25.36 47.56
C LYS A 140 -38.56 -24.47 47.44
N ASP A 141 -37.70 -24.50 48.44
CA ASP A 141 -36.47 -23.70 48.46
C ASP A 141 -35.53 -24.14 47.32
N GLN A 142 -35.39 -25.45 47.10
CA GLN A 142 -34.65 -26.00 45.96
C GLN A 142 -35.23 -25.55 44.61
N LEU A 143 -36.56 -25.60 44.46
CA LEU A 143 -37.24 -25.13 43.25
C LEU A 143 -37.01 -23.63 43.00
N ILE A 144 -37.01 -22.81 44.05
CA ILE A 144 -36.68 -21.38 43.97
C ILE A 144 -35.24 -21.18 43.52
N GLN A 145 -34.28 -21.94 44.07
CA GLN A 145 -32.88 -21.86 43.66
C GLN A 145 -32.66 -22.23 42.20
N ILE A 146 -33.31 -23.30 41.71
CA ILE A 146 -33.27 -23.68 40.29
C ILE A 146 -33.79 -22.54 39.41
N LYS A 147 -34.95 -21.96 39.79
CA LYS A 147 -35.54 -20.83 39.08
C LYS A 147 -34.62 -19.59 39.08
N GLN A 148 -33.96 -19.31 40.20
CA GLN A 148 -33.01 -18.20 40.28
C GLN A 148 -31.80 -18.43 39.38
N LYS A 149 -31.21 -19.63 39.42
CA LYS A 149 -30.07 -20.00 38.57
C LYS A 149 -30.43 -19.90 37.09
N LEU A 150 -31.58 -20.41 36.67
CA LEU A 150 -32.03 -20.33 35.28
C LEU A 150 -32.17 -18.87 34.79
N ASN A 151 -32.56 -17.96 35.68
CA ASN A 151 -32.71 -16.53 35.36
C ASN A 151 -31.40 -15.74 35.46
N SER A 152 -30.37 -16.26 36.12
CA SER A 152 -29.03 -15.68 36.09
C SER A 152 -28.32 -16.10 34.80
N SER A 153 -27.74 -15.14 34.08
CA SER A 153 -26.87 -15.42 32.94
C SER A 153 -25.72 -16.33 33.35
N SER A 154 -25.24 -17.18 32.44
CA SER A 154 -24.04 -18.01 32.64
C SER A 154 -22.90 -17.18 33.24
N ASN A 155 -22.07 -17.79 34.10
CA ASN A 155 -20.97 -17.13 34.85
C ASN A 155 -19.80 -16.65 33.96
N ILE A 156 -20.04 -16.40 32.67
CA ILE A 156 -19.04 -15.94 31.72
C ILE A 156 -19.20 -14.45 31.49
N SER A 157 -18.07 -13.75 31.43
CA SER A 157 -18.00 -12.38 30.96
C SER A 157 -17.06 -12.28 29.77
N VAL A 158 -17.35 -11.33 28.89
CA VAL A 158 -16.43 -10.97 27.80
C VAL A 158 -15.58 -9.82 28.30
N GLN A 159 -14.25 -9.96 28.18
CA GLN A 159 -13.28 -8.94 28.54
C GLN A 159 -12.40 -8.63 27.34
N GLU A 160 -12.11 -7.35 27.14
CA GLU A 160 -11.15 -6.91 26.13
C GLU A 160 -9.73 -6.96 26.70
N ASP A 161 -8.80 -7.52 25.94
CA ASP A 161 -7.38 -7.44 26.25
C ASP A 161 -6.82 -6.10 25.74
N SER A 162 -5.93 -5.51 26.51
CA SER A 162 -5.26 -4.25 26.21
C SER A 162 -4.10 -4.39 25.23
N GLN A 163 -3.66 -5.62 24.93
CA GLN A 163 -2.57 -5.89 23.99
C GLN A 163 -3.04 -5.91 22.53
N SER A 164 -2.18 -5.44 21.62
CA SER A 164 -2.50 -5.38 20.19
C SER A 164 -2.57 -6.78 19.57
N PHE A 165 -3.79 -7.24 19.30
CA PHE A 165 -4.04 -8.50 18.59
C PHE A 165 -3.65 -8.44 17.09
N ILE A 166 -3.81 -7.27 16.48
CA ILE A 166 -3.43 -6.99 15.09
C ILE A 166 -2.24 -6.04 15.09
N ASN A 167 -1.19 -6.40 14.34
CA ASN A 167 -0.02 -5.55 14.15
C ASN A 167 -0.36 -4.40 13.22
N ASP A 168 -0.06 -3.17 13.62
CA ASP A 168 -0.28 -1.98 12.79
C ASP A 168 0.70 -1.90 11.61
N ILE A 169 0.31 -1.22 10.52
CA ILE A 169 1.16 -0.95 9.37
C ILE A 169 1.37 0.54 9.18
N SER A 170 2.59 0.94 8.85
CA SER A 170 2.93 2.34 8.58
C SER A 170 3.67 2.49 7.25
N ILE A 171 3.46 3.63 6.61
CA ILE A 171 4.13 3.99 5.36
C ILE A 171 5.33 4.88 5.68
N ILE A 172 6.53 4.40 5.38
CA ILE A 172 7.76 5.19 5.56
C ILE A 172 8.14 5.76 4.19
N SER A 173 8.05 7.08 4.06
CA SER A 173 8.47 7.82 2.88
C SER A 173 9.89 8.37 3.08
N SER A 174 10.86 7.87 2.33
CA SER A 174 12.16 8.51 2.19
C SER A 174 12.10 9.52 1.05
N GLU A 175 12.12 10.82 1.35
CA GLU A 175 12.19 11.88 0.33
C GLU A 175 13.46 11.71 -0.53
N SER A 176 13.30 11.39 -1.82
CA SER A 176 14.39 11.45 -2.78
C SER A 176 14.61 12.90 -3.20
N LYS A 177 15.71 13.50 -2.71
CA LYS A 177 16.19 14.81 -3.14
C LYS A 177 16.57 14.76 -4.62
N PHE A 178 15.62 15.01 -5.53
CA PHE A 178 15.96 15.38 -6.90
C PHE A 178 16.47 16.82 -6.88
N SER A 179 17.79 17.00 -6.76
CA SER A 179 18.43 18.31 -6.88
C SER A 179 18.36 18.78 -8.33
N THR A 180 17.60 19.84 -8.57
CA THR A 180 17.43 20.47 -9.88
C THR A 180 18.66 21.31 -10.24
N ASN A 181 19.75 20.66 -10.68
CA ASN A 181 20.91 21.34 -11.29
C ASN A 181 20.75 21.61 -12.80
N LEU A 182 19.53 21.54 -13.36
CA LEU A 182 19.31 21.64 -14.82
C LEU A 182 19.10 23.07 -15.35
N PHE A 183 19.10 24.11 -14.50
CA PHE A 183 18.84 25.49 -14.96
C PHE A 183 20.07 26.25 -15.50
N SER A 184 21.29 25.73 -15.40
CA SER A 184 22.50 26.47 -15.79
C SER A 184 22.85 26.42 -17.29
N VAL A 185 22.25 25.53 -18.08
CA VAL A 185 22.61 25.37 -19.51
C VAL A 185 21.72 26.21 -20.44
N PHE A 186 20.53 26.64 -20.00
CA PHE A 186 19.55 27.30 -20.89
C PHE A 186 19.71 28.83 -21.04
N ILE A 187 20.58 29.48 -20.27
CA ILE A 187 20.75 30.95 -20.37
C ILE A 187 21.66 31.36 -21.54
N SER A 188 22.56 30.50 -22.04
CA SER A 188 23.48 30.86 -23.12
C SER A 188 22.89 30.74 -24.54
N ALA A 189 21.80 30.00 -24.75
CA ALA A 189 21.18 29.86 -26.08
C ALA A 189 20.13 30.94 -26.40
N LYS A 190 19.51 31.56 -25.39
CA LYS A 190 18.43 32.54 -25.60
C LYS A 190 18.94 33.96 -25.95
N MET A 191 20.23 34.23 -25.69
CA MET A 191 20.88 35.49 -26.10
C MET A 191 21.20 35.56 -27.61
N PHE A 192 21.34 34.42 -28.31
CA PHE A 192 21.72 34.42 -29.73
C PHE A 192 20.55 34.45 -30.71
N ILE A 193 19.34 34.03 -30.31
CA ILE A 193 18.17 34.05 -31.20
C ILE A 193 17.53 35.45 -31.28
N ASN A 194 17.66 36.28 -30.25
CA ASN A 194 17.09 37.65 -30.26
C ASN A 194 17.91 38.70 -31.03
N LEU A 195 19.05 38.34 -31.64
CA LEU A 195 19.86 39.26 -32.45
C LEU A 195 19.71 39.08 -33.97
N ILE A 196 18.91 38.12 -34.46
CA ILE A 196 18.75 37.86 -35.91
C ILE A 196 17.32 38.19 -36.41
N LEU A 197 16.44 38.75 -35.57
CA LEU A 197 15.08 39.18 -35.99
C LEU A 197 14.84 40.70 -35.92
N ASN A 198 15.90 41.51 -35.87
CA ASN A 198 15.80 42.97 -35.99
C ASN A 198 16.88 43.53 -36.93
N PHE A 199 16.94 43.02 -38.16
CA PHE A 199 17.45 43.71 -39.35
C PHE A 199 16.81 43.14 -40.61
#